data_AF-A0A7L2S0G8-F1
#
_entry.id   AF-A0A7L2S0G8-F1
#
_cell.length_a   1.000
_cell.length_b   1.000
_cell.length_c   1.000
_cell.angle_alpha   90.00
_cell.angle_beta   90.00
_cell.angle_gamma   90.00
#
_symmetry.space_group_name_H-M   'P 1'
#
loop_
_entity.id
_entity.type
_entity.pdbx_description
1 polymer ?
#
loop_
_entity_poly.entity_id
_entity_poly.type
_entity_poly.pdbx_seq_one_letter_code
_entity_poly.pdbx_strand_id
1 'polypeptide(L)'
;GNEDTEYSGEVELPYGKTKAMVEKIVLGANGKKLSNGGKLRTCIIRANPVDREKAVFLQELYLLAKARNGVLNYLEPENTEHYHTYVGNVAWMHVLAARSWQLKPDLLAGQVHYSHDDTPSRKGFLLGHQLLSSAEPSVRRGSHIPCWKVWVMIQLHGIIRVILSPFWRPRPFLHVPLLNTVASTFSLETDKASGHLGYQALFTWQES
;
A
#
# COMPACT_ATOMS: atom_id res chain seq x y z
N GLY A 1 -1.59 13.28 -6.87
CA GLY A 1 -2.60 13.60 -5.82
C GLY A 1 -1.88 13.90 -4.53
N ASN A 2 -2.59 14.45 -3.56
CA ASN A 2 -2.11 14.83 -2.23
C ASN A 2 -3.19 14.55 -1.16
N GLU A 3 -2.97 14.96 0.09
CA GLU A 3 -3.89 14.72 1.21
C GLU A 3 -5.31 15.25 0.98
N ASP A 4 -5.43 16.33 0.22
CA ASP A 4 -6.68 17.04 -0.03
C ASP A 4 -7.32 16.65 -1.38
N THR A 5 -6.70 15.74 -2.12
CA THR A 5 -7.24 15.25 -3.40
C THR A 5 -8.47 14.38 -3.15
N GLU A 6 -9.63 14.84 -3.62
CA GLU A 6 -10.84 14.02 -3.66
C GLU A 6 -10.77 13.00 -4.80
N TYR A 7 -10.65 11.73 -4.44
CA TYR A 7 -10.72 10.64 -5.41
C TYR A 7 -12.17 10.32 -5.72
N SER A 8 -12.57 10.45 -6.99
CA SER A 8 -13.88 10.00 -7.46
C SER A 8 -13.86 8.49 -7.71
N GLY A 9 -14.91 7.78 -7.29
CA GLY A 9 -15.04 6.34 -7.45
C GLY A 9 -15.31 5.60 -6.15
N GLU A 10 -15.73 4.34 -6.27
CA GLU A 10 -15.94 3.48 -5.11
C GLU A 10 -14.63 2.79 -4.72
N VAL A 11 -14.30 2.79 -3.43
CA VAL A 11 -13.21 1.95 -2.91
C VAL A 11 -13.66 0.49 -2.99
N GLU A 12 -13.25 -0.23 -4.02
CA GLU A 12 -13.81 -1.55 -4.32
C GLU A 12 -13.38 -2.63 -3.30
N LEU A 13 -12.17 -2.51 -2.74
CA LEU A 13 -11.62 -3.51 -1.82
C LEU A 13 -12.20 -3.38 -0.40
N PRO A 14 -12.67 -4.48 0.23
CA PRO A 14 -13.24 -4.44 1.59
C PRO A 14 -12.30 -3.81 2.63
N TYR A 15 -11.00 -4.09 2.54
CA TYR A 15 -10.00 -3.49 3.42
C TYR A 15 -9.88 -1.97 3.23
N GLY A 16 -9.92 -1.50 1.98
CA GLY A 16 -9.94 -0.06 1.70
C GLY A 16 -11.19 0.62 2.26
N LYS A 17 -12.37 -0.02 2.11
CA LYS A 17 -13.63 0.49 2.67
C LYS A 17 -13.56 0.64 4.19
N THR A 18 -13.04 -0.35 4.90
CA THR A 18 -12.93 -0.28 6.36
C THR A 18 -11.92 0.78 6.80
N LYS A 19 -10.80 0.93 6.10
CA LYS A 19 -9.84 2.01 6.38
C LYS A 19 -10.41 3.40 6.14
N ALA A 20 -11.11 3.62 5.01
CA ALA A 20 -11.78 4.89 4.74
C ALA A 20 -12.88 5.22 5.78
N MET A 21 -13.62 4.23 6.25
CA MET A 21 -14.61 4.40 7.32
C MET A 21 -13.95 4.81 8.64
N VAL A 22 -12.84 4.17 9.01
CA VAL A 22 -12.07 4.52 10.22
C VAL A 22 -11.55 5.95 10.13
N GLU A 23 -11.01 6.37 8.98
CA GLU A 23 -10.55 7.76 8.81
C GLU A 23 -11.69 8.76 9.08
N LYS A 24 -12.89 8.52 8.53
CA LYS A 24 -14.07 9.38 8.79
C LYS A 24 -14.44 9.42 10.28
N ILE A 25 -14.41 8.27 10.96
CA ILE A 25 -14.70 8.19 12.40
C ILE A 25 -13.66 8.98 13.21
N VAL A 26 -12.38 8.81 12.90
CA VAL A 26 -11.28 9.49 13.60
C VAL A 26 -11.34 11.00 13.38
N LEU A 27 -11.51 11.46 12.14
CA LEU A 27 -11.67 12.88 11.83
C LEU A 27 -12.89 13.49 12.52
N GLY A 28 -14.04 12.80 12.50
CA GLY A 28 -15.26 13.25 13.18
C GLY A 28 -15.17 13.21 14.70
N ALA A 29 -14.20 12.50 15.27
CA ALA A 29 -13.93 12.48 16.71
C ALA A 29 -12.98 13.60 17.16
N ASN A 30 -12.24 14.22 16.23
CA ASN A 30 -11.36 15.34 16.53
C ASN A 30 -12.16 16.51 17.14
N GLY A 31 -11.64 17.08 18.23
CA GLY A 31 -12.25 18.16 18.98
C GLY A 31 -13.33 17.76 19.99
N LYS A 32 -13.74 16.48 20.06
CA LYS A 32 -14.75 16.01 21.02
C LYS A 32 -14.27 16.21 22.46
N LYS A 33 -15.17 16.69 23.34
CA LYS A 33 -14.86 16.86 24.76
C LYS A 33 -14.65 15.50 25.44
N LEU A 34 -13.60 15.40 26.22
CA LEU A 34 -13.27 14.25 27.05
C LEU A 34 -13.85 14.44 28.47
N SER A 35 -13.99 13.35 29.20
CA SER A 35 -14.50 13.35 30.59
C SER A 35 -13.64 14.18 31.55
N ASN A 36 -12.35 14.33 31.25
CA ASN A 36 -11.40 15.16 32.01
C ASN A 36 -11.45 16.65 31.63
N GLY A 37 -12.43 17.09 30.83
CA GLY A 37 -12.55 18.48 30.37
C GLY A 37 -11.65 18.86 29.20
N GLY A 38 -10.74 17.97 28.77
CA GLY A 38 -9.91 18.16 27.58
C GLY A 38 -10.69 17.99 26.27
N LYS A 39 -10.02 18.24 25.15
CA LYS A 39 -10.53 17.91 23.80
C LYS A 39 -9.70 16.78 23.22
N LEU A 40 -10.34 15.76 22.67
CA LEU A 40 -9.68 14.74 21.87
C LEU A 40 -9.08 15.41 20.63
N ARG A 41 -7.82 15.16 20.37
CA ARG A 41 -7.15 15.59 19.14
C ARG A 41 -6.67 14.33 18.43
N THR A 42 -6.82 14.30 17.11
CA THR A 42 -6.41 13.15 16.29
C THR A 42 -5.53 13.61 15.14
N CYS A 43 -4.65 12.75 14.66
CA CYS A 43 -3.99 12.89 13.36
C CYS A 43 -4.00 11.53 12.65
N ILE A 44 -3.91 11.53 11.32
CA ILE A 44 -3.95 10.32 10.51
C ILE A 44 -2.70 10.28 9.63
N ILE A 45 -1.99 9.15 9.69
CA ILE A 45 -0.85 8.87 8.80
C ILE A 45 -1.30 7.83 7.77
N ARG A 46 -1.28 8.19 6.49
CA ARG A 46 -1.53 7.30 5.36
C ARG A 46 -0.21 6.74 4.88
N ALA A 47 0.04 5.48 5.21
CA ALA A 47 1.20 4.77 4.70
C ALA A 47 0.93 4.22 3.30
N ASN A 48 1.83 4.52 2.36
CA ASN A 48 1.91 3.80 1.08
C ASN A 48 2.21 2.31 1.34
N PRO A 49 2.03 1.43 0.34
CA PRO A 49 2.47 0.04 0.43
C PRO A 49 3.87 -0.08 1.04
N VAL A 50 3.91 -0.61 2.26
CA VAL A 50 5.12 -0.61 3.08
C VAL A 50 6.04 -1.71 2.62
N ASP A 51 7.25 -1.35 2.20
CA ASP A 51 8.30 -2.33 1.97
C ASP A 51 8.84 -2.81 3.32
N ARG A 52 8.96 -4.13 3.49
CA ARG A 52 9.41 -4.75 4.75
C ARG A 52 10.71 -5.47 4.51
N GLU A 53 11.67 -5.27 5.42
CA GLU A 53 12.93 -6.05 5.48
C GLU A 53 12.72 -7.58 5.47
N LYS A 54 11.53 -8.07 5.85
CA LYS A 54 11.14 -9.49 5.81
C LYS A 54 9.84 -9.70 5.05
N ALA A 55 9.78 -9.19 3.82
CA ALA A 55 8.59 -9.31 3.00
C ALA A 55 8.28 -10.79 2.70
N VAL A 56 7.29 -11.35 3.38
CA VAL A 56 6.63 -12.62 3.02
C VAL A 56 6.32 -12.66 1.52
N PHE A 57 6.00 -11.49 0.95
CA PHE A 57 5.85 -11.29 -0.49
C PHE A 57 7.10 -11.68 -1.31
N LEU A 58 8.31 -11.27 -0.91
CA LEU A 58 9.55 -11.68 -1.60
C LEU A 58 9.78 -13.18 -1.51
N GLN A 59 9.47 -13.79 -0.36
CA GLN A 59 9.55 -15.25 -0.20
C GLN A 59 8.54 -15.97 -1.12
N GLU A 60 7.32 -15.47 -1.22
CA GLU A 60 6.32 -16.02 -2.15
C GLU A 60 6.74 -15.84 -3.61
N LEU A 61 7.27 -14.67 -3.98
CA LEU A 61 7.83 -14.43 -5.32
C LEU A 61 8.99 -15.39 -5.63
N TYR A 62 9.87 -15.63 -4.66
CA TYR A 62 10.96 -16.60 -4.78
C TYR A 62 10.43 -18.01 -5.05
N LEU A 63 9.47 -18.48 -4.25
CA LEU A 63 8.88 -19.81 -4.41
C LEU A 63 8.17 -19.95 -5.76
N LEU A 64 7.47 -18.91 -6.22
CA LEU A 64 6.84 -18.87 -7.54
C LEU A 64 7.86 -18.91 -8.68
N ALA A 65 8.96 -18.17 -8.56
CA ALA A 65 10.05 -18.19 -9.54
C ALA A 65 10.70 -19.57 -9.58
N LYS A 66 11.01 -20.16 -8.42
CA LYS A 66 11.62 -21.49 -8.31
C LYS A 66 10.74 -22.58 -8.92
N ALA A 67 9.43 -22.52 -8.69
CA ALA A 67 8.45 -23.43 -9.31
C ALA A 67 8.37 -23.28 -10.85
N ARG A 68 8.88 -22.17 -11.40
CA ARG A 68 8.90 -21.85 -12.84
C ARG A 68 10.33 -21.81 -13.39
N ASN A 69 11.22 -22.65 -12.87
CA ASN A 69 12.62 -22.74 -13.32
C ASN A 69 13.37 -21.39 -13.27
N GLY A 70 13.13 -20.61 -12.22
CA GLY A 70 13.75 -19.31 -12.00
C GLY A 70 13.08 -18.16 -12.76
N VAL A 71 11.91 -18.35 -13.39
CA VAL A 71 11.25 -17.30 -14.19
C VAL A 71 10.17 -16.58 -13.39
N LEU A 72 10.32 -15.25 -13.23
CA LEU A 72 9.36 -14.40 -12.53
C LEU A 72 8.47 -13.62 -13.52
N ASN A 73 7.24 -14.11 -13.73
CA ASN A 73 6.22 -13.40 -14.49
C ASN A 73 5.53 -12.32 -13.62
N TYR A 74 5.01 -11.27 -14.26
CA TYR A 74 4.37 -10.14 -13.57
C TYR A 74 3.03 -9.78 -14.20
N LEU A 75 2.13 -9.23 -13.39
CA LEU A 75 0.77 -8.85 -13.79
C LEU A 75 0.65 -7.35 -14.07
N GLU A 76 1.40 -6.54 -13.33
CA GLU A 76 1.33 -5.08 -13.40
C GLU A 76 1.66 -4.62 -14.82
N PRO A 77 0.84 -3.76 -15.43
CA PRO A 77 1.18 -3.13 -16.69
C PRO A 77 2.52 -2.40 -16.58
N GLU A 78 3.30 -2.42 -17.66
CA GLU A 78 4.64 -1.82 -17.64
C GLU A 78 4.63 -0.29 -17.58
N ASN A 79 3.49 0.36 -17.78
CA ASN A 79 3.31 1.80 -17.60
C ASN A 79 2.75 2.15 -16.21
N THR A 80 2.61 1.17 -15.32
CA THR A 80 2.11 1.39 -13.96
C THR A 80 3.26 1.64 -13.00
N GLU A 81 3.13 2.71 -12.22
CA GLU A 81 4.06 3.04 -11.14
C GLU A 81 3.36 2.94 -9.79
N HIS A 82 4.02 2.25 -8.85
CA HIS A 82 3.58 2.16 -7.47
C HIS A 82 4.63 2.80 -6.57
N TYR A 83 4.16 3.53 -5.57
CA TYR A 83 5.00 4.09 -4.52
C TYR A 83 5.09 3.09 -3.39
N HIS A 84 6.32 2.89 -2.92
CA HIS A 84 6.60 2.13 -1.73
C HIS A 84 7.22 3.08 -0.70
N THR A 85 7.09 2.73 0.57
CA THR A 85 7.72 3.48 1.65
C THR A 85 8.35 2.50 2.59
N TYR A 86 9.58 2.77 2.98
CA TYR A 86 10.31 1.88 3.87
C TYR A 86 9.66 1.87 5.25
N VAL A 87 9.49 0.68 5.84
CA VAL A 87 8.83 0.54 7.15
C VAL A 87 9.50 1.38 8.25
N GLY A 88 10.83 1.51 8.22
CA GLY A 88 11.59 2.34 9.16
C GLY A 88 11.23 3.83 9.04
N ASN A 89 11.01 4.32 7.82
CA ASN A 89 10.61 5.70 7.55
C ASN A 89 9.17 5.97 8.01
N VAL A 90 8.25 5.02 7.80
CA VAL A 90 6.88 5.12 8.34
C VAL A 90 6.90 5.16 9.87
N ALA A 91 7.68 4.30 10.52
CA ALA A 91 7.82 4.30 11.98
C ALA A 91 8.42 5.62 12.49
N TRP A 92 9.42 6.15 11.79
CA TRP A 92 10.01 7.45 12.11
C TRP A 92 8.99 8.59 12.04
N MET A 93 8.12 8.60 11.03
CA MET A 93 7.04 9.58 10.94
C MET A 93 6.10 9.55 12.16
N HIS A 94 5.81 8.37 12.72
CA HIS A 94 5.00 8.26 13.94
C HIS A 94 5.71 8.87 15.16
N VAL A 95 7.04 8.70 15.27
CA VAL A 95 7.84 9.33 16.32
C VAL A 95 7.80 10.85 16.18
N LEU A 96 7.96 11.36 14.96
CA LEU A 96 7.87 12.80 14.68
C LEU A 96 6.47 13.36 14.96
N ALA A 97 5.41 12.62 14.62
CA ALA A 97 4.04 12.99 14.97
C ALA A 97 3.85 13.09 16.49
N ALA A 98 4.35 12.11 17.24
CA ALA A 98 4.28 12.13 18.71
C ALA A 98 5.07 13.31 19.33
N ARG A 99 6.24 13.65 18.78
CA ARG A 99 7.03 14.82 19.23
C ARG A 99 6.34 16.14 18.89
N SER A 100 5.90 16.29 17.64
CA SER A 100 5.20 17.49 17.19
C SER A 100 3.86 17.69 17.89
N TRP A 101 3.28 16.61 18.43
CA TRP A 101 2.13 16.70 19.34
C TRP A 101 2.43 17.47 20.62
N GLN A 102 3.64 17.38 21.17
CA GLN A 102 4.01 18.12 22.37
C GLN A 102 4.28 19.60 22.07
N LEU A 103 4.78 19.89 20.87
CA LEU A 103 5.23 21.23 20.47
C LEU A 103 4.13 22.07 19.81
N LYS A 104 3.38 21.48 18.88
CA LYS A 104 2.39 22.16 18.02
C LYS A 104 1.12 21.31 17.84
N PRO A 105 0.42 20.93 18.91
CA PRO A 105 -0.73 20.02 18.83
C PRO A 105 -1.91 20.59 18.05
N ASP A 106 -2.08 21.93 18.00
CA ASP A 106 -3.15 22.56 17.22
C ASP A 106 -2.93 22.45 15.71
N LEU A 107 -1.66 22.41 15.27
CA LEU A 107 -1.31 22.25 13.85
C LEU A 107 -1.60 20.84 13.34
N LEU A 108 -1.55 19.84 14.21
CA LEU A 108 -1.73 18.42 13.85
C LEU A 108 -3.15 17.92 14.04
N ALA A 109 -3.93 18.58 14.90
CA ALA A 109 -5.29 18.16 15.21
C ALA A 109 -6.16 18.18 13.94
N GLY A 110 -6.78 17.04 13.65
CA GLY A 110 -7.66 16.84 12.49
C GLY A 110 -6.92 16.74 11.15
N GLN A 111 -5.59 16.69 11.15
CA GLN A 111 -4.82 16.61 9.91
C GLN A 111 -4.59 15.16 9.48
N VAL A 112 -4.50 15.00 8.16
CA VAL A 112 -4.06 13.79 7.48
C VAL A 112 -2.71 14.09 6.85
N HIS A 113 -1.82 13.10 6.83
CA HIS A 113 -0.49 13.20 6.23
C HIS A 113 -0.15 11.88 5.53
N TYR A 114 0.39 11.93 4.32
CA TYR A 114 1.00 10.75 3.73
C TYR A 114 2.43 10.55 4.21
N SER A 115 2.81 9.30 4.45
CA SER A 115 4.22 8.95 4.61
C SER A 115 4.82 8.71 3.22
N HIS A 116 5.48 9.72 2.69
CA HIS A 116 6.19 9.66 1.42
C HIS A 116 7.67 9.88 1.67
N ASP A 117 8.52 8.91 1.31
CA ASP A 117 9.97 9.03 1.40
C ASP A 117 10.60 9.13 0.00
N ASP A 118 11.92 9.27 -0.04
CA ASP A 118 12.69 9.42 -1.28
C ASP A 118 12.81 8.10 -2.07
N THR A 119 12.00 7.08 -1.73
CA THR A 119 11.93 5.83 -2.49
C THR A 119 11.41 6.15 -3.89
N PRO A 120 12.20 5.90 -4.95
CA PRO A 120 11.77 6.22 -6.31
C PRO A 120 10.51 5.42 -6.66
N SER A 121 9.54 6.08 -7.31
CA SER A 121 8.42 5.37 -7.93
C SER A 121 9.00 4.37 -8.93
N ARG A 122 8.63 3.10 -8.77
CA ARG A 122 9.09 2.03 -9.63
C ARG A 122 7.91 1.16 -10.03
N LYS A 123 8.09 0.47 -11.15
CA LYS A 123 7.20 -0.62 -11.52
C LYS A 123 7.37 -1.71 -10.45
N GLY A 124 6.29 -2.08 -9.77
CA GLY A 124 6.34 -3.01 -8.62
C GLY A 124 7.13 -4.28 -8.93
N PHE A 125 6.92 -4.88 -10.10
CA PHE A 125 7.63 -6.07 -10.55
C PHE A 125 9.13 -5.88 -10.69
N LEU A 126 9.59 -4.68 -11.05
CA LEU A 126 10.99 -4.37 -11.24
C LEU A 126 11.72 -4.27 -9.90
N LEU A 127 11.04 -3.70 -8.90
CA LEU A 127 11.50 -3.70 -7.52
C LEU A 127 11.60 -5.13 -6.99
N GLY A 128 10.52 -5.92 -7.12
CA GLY A 128 10.52 -7.33 -6.70
C GLY A 128 11.60 -8.16 -7.40
N HIS A 129 11.78 -7.98 -8.71
CA HIS A 129 12.85 -8.63 -9.46
C HIS A 129 14.23 -8.19 -8.98
N GLN A 130 14.48 -6.88 -8.78
CA GLN A 130 15.78 -6.39 -8.33
C GLN A 130 16.15 -6.94 -6.95
N LEU A 131 15.23 -6.90 -5.99
CA LEU A 131 15.41 -7.44 -4.65
C LEU A 131 15.63 -8.96 -4.66
N LEU A 132 14.97 -9.66 -5.57
CA LEU A 132 15.12 -11.11 -5.67
C LEU A 132 16.42 -11.51 -6.39
N SER A 133 16.80 -10.79 -7.44
CA SER A 133 18.05 -11.03 -8.19
C SER A 133 19.31 -10.68 -7.39
N SER A 134 19.23 -9.75 -6.43
CA SER A 134 20.36 -9.47 -5.54
C SER A 134 20.63 -10.62 -4.57
N ALA A 135 19.58 -11.33 -4.13
CA ALA A 135 19.69 -12.51 -3.29
C ALA A 135 19.97 -13.80 -4.08
N GLU A 136 19.38 -13.95 -5.26
CA GLU A 136 19.44 -15.15 -6.10
C GLU A 136 19.61 -14.77 -7.58
N PRO A 137 20.86 -14.72 -8.11
CA PRO A 137 21.14 -14.30 -9.48
C PRO A 137 20.56 -15.24 -10.56
N SER A 138 20.13 -16.44 -10.18
CA SER A 138 19.51 -17.41 -11.09
C SER A 138 18.09 -17.01 -11.51
N VAL A 139 17.45 -16.09 -10.79
CA VAL A 139 16.11 -15.59 -11.12
C VAL A 139 16.17 -14.66 -12.33
N ARG A 140 15.37 -14.98 -13.35
CA ARG A 140 15.22 -14.23 -14.59
C ARG A 140 13.85 -13.58 -14.66
N ARG A 141 13.82 -12.40 -15.27
CA ARG A 141 12.57 -11.73 -15.64
C ARG A 141 11.80 -12.58 -16.63
N GLY A 142 10.55 -12.86 -16.29
CA GLY A 142 9.59 -13.52 -17.16
C GLY A 142 8.82 -12.54 -18.04
N SER A 143 7.67 -12.98 -18.52
CA SER A 143 6.80 -12.19 -19.40
C SER A 143 5.68 -11.50 -18.62
N HIS A 144 5.22 -10.35 -19.16
CA HIS A 144 3.99 -9.72 -18.71
C HIS A 144 2.79 -10.63 -18.96
N ILE A 145 1.94 -10.78 -17.94
CA ILE A 145 0.66 -11.49 -18.04
C ILE A 145 -0.41 -10.44 -18.33
N PRO A 146 -1.04 -10.45 -19.52
CA PRO A 146 -2.08 -9.49 -19.84
C PRO A 146 -3.26 -9.55 -18.86
N CYS A 147 -3.76 -8.40 -18.42
CA CYS A 147 -4.87 -8.30 -17.47
C CYS A 147 -6.12 -9.05 -17.93
N TRP A 148 -6.40 -9.10 -19.23
CA TRP A 148 -7.55 -9.83 -19.78
C TRP A 148 -7.47 -11.35 -19.49
N LYS A 149 -6.27 -11.94 -19.48
CA LYS A 149 -6.10 -13.37 -19.14
C LYS A 149 -6.48 -13.61 -17.68
N VAL A 150 -6.02 -12.75 -16.79
CA VAL A 150 -6.36 -12.83 -15.36
C VAL A 150 -7.84 -12.58 -15.14
N TRP A 151 -8.43 -11.62 -15.85
CA TRP A 151 -9.87 -11.38 -15.82
C TRP A 151 -10.67 -12.63 -16.22
N VAL A 152 -10.31 -13.29 -17.33
CA VAL A 152 -10.95 -14.56 -17.75
C VAL A 152 -10.81 -15.63 -16.66
N MET A 153 -9.62 -15.77 -16.06
CA MET A 153 -9.42 -16.72 -14.97
C MET A 153 -10.31 -16.42 -13.75
N ILE A 154 -10.49 -15.14 -13.39
CA ILE A 154 -11.39 -14.73 -12.30
C ILE A 154 -12.84 -15.13 -12.62
N GLN A 155 -13.30 -14.92 -13.86
CA GLN A 155 -14.66 -15.31 -14.28
C GLN A 155 -14.85 -16.83 -14.23
N LEU A 156 -13.90 -17.60 -14.77
CA LEU A 156 -13.94 -19.06 -14.76
C LEU A 156 -13.94 -19.60 -13.32
N HIS A 157 -13.12 -19.04 -12.44
CA HIS A 157 -13.10 -19.42 -11.03
C HIS A 157 -14.44 -19.10 -10.34
N GLY A 158 -15.09 -18.00 -10.71
CA GLY A 158 -16.43 -17.66 -10.28
C GLY A 158 -17.46 -18.73 -10.66
N ILE A 159 -17.45 -19.18 -11.92
CA ILE A 159 -18.33 -20.24 -12.41
C ILE A 159 -18.09 -21.55 -11.65
N ILE A 160 -16.83 -21.97 -11.52
CA ILE A 160 -16.45 -23.18 -10.78
C ILE A 160 -16.95 -23.10 -9.33
N ARG A 161 -16.81 -21.93 -8.69
CA ARG A 161 -17.28 -21.72 -7.32
C ARG A 161 -18.79 -21.84 -7.19
N VAL A 162 -19.56 -21.34 -8.16
CA VAL A 162 -21.02 -21.51 -8.18
C VAL A 162 -21.40 -22.99 -8.30
N ILE A 163 -20.77 -23.71 -9.23
CA ILE A 163 -21.02 -25.15 -9.46
C ILE A 163 -20.65 -25.99 -8.23
N LEU A 164 -19.53 -25.68 -7.58
CA LEU A 164 -19.05 -26.41 -6.40
C LEU A 164 -19.69 -25.95 -5.09
N SER A 165 -20.32 -24.75 -5.04
CA SER A 165 -20.92 -24.18 -3.84
C SER A 165 -21.84 -25.11 -3.02
N PRO A 166 -22.63 -26.05 -3.61
CA PRO A 166 -23.43 -26.99 -2.81
C PRO A 166 -22.59 -28.02 -2.04
N PHE A 167 -21.37 -28.33 -2.48
CA PHE A 167 -20.52 -29.36 -1.89
C PHE A 167 -19.30 -28.79 -1.16
N TRP A 168 -18.78 -27.65 -1.63
CA TRP A 168 -17.60 -27.00 -1.08
C TRP A 168 -17.63 -25.50 -1.37
N ARG A 169 -17.25 -24.67 -0.40
CA ARG A 169 -17.09 -23.23 -0.55
C ARG A 169 -15.61 -22.85 -0.70
N PRO A 170 -14.99 -23.00 -1.89
CA PRO A 170 -13.63 -22.55 -2.09
C PRO A 170 -13.54 -21.03 -1.90
N ARG A 171 -12.45 -20.57 -1.29
CA ARG A 171 -12.14 -19.14 -1.19
C ARG A 171 -11.60 -18.66 -2.54
N PRO A 172 -12.11 -17.55 -3.08
CA PRO A 172 -11.59 -16.97 -4.31
C PRO A 172 -10.12 -16.56 -4.12
N PHE A 173 -9.27 -16.97 -5.07
CA PHE A 173 -7.84 -16.67 -5.07
C PHE A 173 -7.54 -15.26 -5.59
N LEU A 174 -8.34 -14.76 -6.55
CA LEU A 174 -8.19 -13.46 -7.21
C LEU A 174 -9.56 -12.81 -7.41
N HIS A 175 -9.61 -11.48 -7.26
CA HIS A 175 -10.81 -10.66 -7.39
C HIS A 175 -10.58 -9.52 -8.39
N VAL A 176 -11.63 -9.11 -9.12
CA VAL A 176 -11.56 -8.01 -10.09
C VAL A 176 -11.09 -6.69 -9.43
N PRO A 177 -11.58 -6.29 -8.25
CA PRO A 177 -11.05 -5.12 -7.53
C PRO A 177 -9.55 -5.13 -7.25
N LEU A 178 -9.00 -6.31 -6.97
CA LEU A 178 -7.56 -6.46 -6.74
C LEU A 178 -6.79 -6.27 -8.05
N LEU A 179 -7.30 -6.83 -9.16
CA LEU A 179 -6.72 -6.63 -10.49
C LEU A 179 -6.76 -5.15 -10.91
N ASN A 180 -7.86 -4.45 -10.67
CA ASN A 180 -7.99 -3.02 -10.94
C ASN A 180 -6.95 -2.21 -10.15
N THR A 181 -6.77 -2.54 -8.87
CA THR A 181 -5.78 -1.87 -8.01
C THR A 181 -4.35 -2.08 -8.54
N VAL A 182 -4.01 -3.31 -8.93
CA VAL A 182 -2.69 -3.68 -9.48
C VAL A 182 -2.41 -3.03 -10.84
N ALA A 183 -3.47 -2.75 -11.63
CA ALA A 183 -3.35 -2.12 -12.93
C ALA A 183 -3.40 -0.58 -12.89
N SER A 184 -3.66 0.02 -11.73
CA SER A 184 -3.85 1.46 -11.58
C SER A 184 -2.60 2.14 -11.02
N THR A 185 -2.15 3.20 -11.69
CA THR A 185 -1.07 4.06 -11.20
C THR A 185 -1.60 5.03 -10.15
N PHE A 186 -0.93 5.09 -9.00
CA PHE A 186 -1.24 6.08 -7.96
C PHE A 186 -0.03 7.00 -7.80
N SER A 187 -0.12 8.23 -8.27
CA SER A 187 0.92 9.25 -8.07
C SER A 187 0.61 10.14 -6.88
N LEU A 188 1.57 10.26 -5.97
CA LEU A 188 1.48 11.07 -4.77
C LEU A 188 2.57 12.14 -4.78
N GLU A 189 2.18 13.38 -4.54
CA GLU A 189 3.07 14.52 -4.34
C GLU A 189 2.56 15.28 -3.11
N THR A 190 3.41 15.40 -2.08
CA THR A 190 3.04 16.12 -0.86
C THR A 190 4.27 16.68 -0.14
N ASP A 191 4.10 17.86 0.43
CA ASP A 191 5.05 18.53 1.32
C ASP A 191 4.48 18.69 2.74
N LYS A 192 3.22 18.28 2.97
CA LYS A 192 2.47 18.57 4.20
C LYS A 192 3.10 17.95 5.43
N ALA A 193 3.57 16.72 5.31
CA ALA A 193 4.30 16.04 6.37
C ALA A 193 5.61 16.77 6.72
N SER A 194 6.37 17.21 5.71
CA SER A 194 7.61 17.97 5.91
C SER A 194 7.32 19.31 6.61
N GLY A 195 6.32 20.07 6.13
CA GLY A 195 5.95 21.35 6.72
C GLY A 195 5.39 21.27 8.15
N HIS A 196 4.53 20.29 8.44
CA HIS A 196 3.87 20.19 9.75
C HIS A 196 4.72 19.47 10.81
N LEU A 197 5.48 18.46 10.40
CA LEU A 197 6.21 17.56 11.31
C LEU A 197 7.72 17.76 11.25
N GLY A 198 8.25 18.49 10.27
CA GLY A 198 9.67 18.42 9.91
C GLY A 198 10.06 17.05 9.39
N TYR A 199 9.12 16.33 8.77
CA TYR A 199 9.36 14.97 8.30
C TYR A 199 10.39 14.95 7.16
N GLN A 200 11.47 14.24 7.42
CA GLN A 200 12.47 13.82 6.45
C GLN A 200 12.71 12.33 6.68
N ALA A 201 12.86 11.57 5.59
CA ALA A 201 13.15 10.14 5.65
C ALA A 201 14.39 9.91 6.51
N LEU A 202 14.30 8.95 7.45
CA LEU A 202 15.41 8.61 8.33
C LEU A 202 16.43 7.73 7.60
N PHE A 203 15.91 6.83 6.76
CA PHE A 203 16.70 5.94 5.90
C PHE A 203 16.57 6.42 4.47
N THR A 204 17.71 6.56 3.82
CA THR A 204 17.75 6.77 2.37
C THR A 204 17.31 5.51 1.64
N TRP A 205 16.97 5.67 0.36
CA TRP A 205 16.65 4.53 -0.50
C TRP A 205 17.77 3.48 -0.53
N GLN A 206 19.04 3.89 -0.45
CA GLN A 206 20.19 2.99 -0.46
C GLN A 206 20.36 2.18 0.84
N GLU A 207 19.82 2.69 1.95
CA GLU A 207 19.87 2.05 3.27
C GLU A 207 18.62 1.19 3.56
N SER A 208 17.57 1.35 2.75
CA SER A 208 16.30 0.61 2.82
C SER A 208 16.37 -0.71 2.07
#